data_AF-A0A0M2LNM2-F1
#
_entry.id   AF-A0A0M2LNM2-F1
#
_cell.length_a   1.000
_cell.length_b   1.000
_cell.length_c   1.000
_cell.angle_alpha   90.00
_cell.angle_beta   90.00
_cell.angle_gamma   90.00
#
_symmetry.space_group_name_H-M   'P 1'
#
loop_
_entity.id
_entity.type
_entity.pdbx_description
1 polymer ?
#
loop_
_entity_poly.entity_id
_entity_poly.type
_entity_poly.pdbx_seq_one_letter_code
_entity_poly.pdbx_strand_id
1 'polypeptide(L)'
;MTAPPTASVSARPGARVGAPRSSGWFGGLDGLRALAVTLVVVYHLFPGALPGGFIGVDVFFAISGFLITSLLLREADRSGTIRLGRFWRRRARRLLPALGATLLICTAAALAVGRDALVGIGGQLLGAAFFVSNWVYTATGVDYFAKDAPELFRNTWSLSIEEQFYVVLPLLLLLLLLLLRRAKRSTAVVLLLALGIASAIWMAVLALGGAPPTRVYFGSDTHVFGLLLGAALALRMYRPEQLGVVASVPDRPAQLRLLAISGGGIAVLLWLACVLREGSVESFAGGIQLATAASLAVIAAVTRPGAWLGRALDVAPLRWIGARSYGIYLWHWPVWVLGAELMGPEGRTGVGAWTLGVGVLLITIACATLSYRYLELPVRALGLRRSLGLLLRPAQGTLRRRRIASAVLVLLLLTVPAVTIAVATAPSRSSSAEAILRGQEALRKKQATPPPAAAASSKPTGGDITAVGDSVMLASSPELETRYPGISIDAEVSRGLGAGLGIVEDLAKHGQLRHVLVIGLGTNGPVLDDDLARLRAVAGTRQLVLVNAHADRDWIPGVNADLQKFAAQHRGVVVADWNAAITPRPDLLAGDGIHPEPEGGARYADAVSKAVAALQQPDEAIGFGAPRR
;
A
#
# COMPACT_ATOMS: atom_id res chain seq x y z
N MET A 1 -37.81 35.01 63.77
CA MET A 1 -37.20 33.79 64.34
C MET A 1 -37.93 32.59 63.78
N THR A 2 -37.16 31.61 63.30
CA THR A 2 -37.48 30.18 63.07
C THR A 2 -38.60 29.79 62.09
N ALA A 3 -38.18 29.43 60.87
CA ALA A 3 -38.90 28.56 59.94
C ALA A 3 -38.77 27.07 60.37
N PRO A 4 -39.72 26.18 60.01
CA PRO A 4 -39.71 24.77 60.40
C PRO A 4 -38.85 23.89 59.46
N PRO A 5 -38.47 22.66 59.87
CA PRO A 5 -37.37 21.92 59.26
C PRO A 5 -37.76 21.19 57.97
N THR A 6 -36.86 21.22 56.99
CA THR A 6 -36.96 20.44 55.76
C THR A 6 -36.45 19.02 56.00
N ALA A 7 -37.31 18.03 55.74
CA ALA A 7 -36.96 16.62 55.73
C ALA A 7 -35.98 16.31 54.59
N SER A 8 -34.90 15.59 54.92
CA SER A 8 -33.90 15.12 53.97
C SER A 8 -34.36 13.82 53.31
N VAL A 9 -34.63 13.87 52.00
CA VAL A 9 -34.83 12.68 51.17
C VAL A 9 -33.53 12.36 50.45
N SER A 10 -32.90 11.26 50.84
CA SER A 10 -31.72 10.70 50.18
C SER A 10 -32.09 10.22 48.76
N ALA A 11 -31.57 10.89 47.73
CA ALA A 11 -31.72 10.46 46.35
C ALA A 11 -30.74 9.29 46.04
N ARG A 12 -31.30 8.12 45.71
CA ARG A 12 -30.57 7.01 45.08
C ARG A 12 -30.09 7.43 43.67
N PRO A 13 -28.88 7.05 43.21
CA PRO A 13 -28.41 7.38 41.88
C PRO A 13 -29.02 6.41 40.85
N GLY A 14 -30.22 6.74 40.36
CA GLY A 14 -30.91 6.01 39.30
C GLY A 14 -30.83 6.74 37.95
N ALA A 15 -30.45 6.00 36.90
CA ALA A 15 -30.63 6.29 35.48
C ALA A 15 -30.03 7.59 34.92
N ARG A 16 -28.85 7.48 34.29
CA ARG A 16 -28.40 8.47 33.29
C ARG A 16 -29.29 8.37 32.05
N VAL A 17 -30.38 9.13 32.05
CA VAL A 17 -31.13 9.45 30.83
C VAL A 17 -30.17 10.14 29.87
N GLY A 18 -29.93 9.52 28.72
CA GLY A 18 -28.99 10.01 27.71
C GLY A 18 -29.40 11.40 27.23
N ALA A 19 -28.48 12.37 27.38
CA ALA A 19 -28.68 13.73 26.88
C ALA A 19 -29.06 13.71 25.38
N PRO A 20 -30.01 14.56 24.92
CA PRO A 20 -30.38 14.63 23.52
C PRO A 20 -29.15 14.99 22.68
N ARG A 21 -28.84 14.15 21.69
CA ARG A 21 -27.68 14.30 20.81
C ARG A 21 -27.82 15.61 20.02
N SER A 22 -26.76 16.42 19.98
CA SER A 22 -26.73 17.69 19.25
C SER A 22 -27.20 17.55 17.80
N SER A 23 -27.91 18.56 17.30
CA SER A 23 -28.55 18.72 15.98
C SER A 23 -27.60 18.72 14.76
N GLY A 24 -26.70 17.75 14.66
CA GLY A 24 -25.71 17.69 13.57
C GLY A 24 -24.96 16.38 13.37
N TRP A 25 -25.36 15.28 14.00
CA TRP A 25 -24.73 13.98 13.79
C TRP A 25 -25.45 13.22 12.67
N PHE A 26 -24.73 12.85 11.61
CA PHE A 26 -25.23 11.95 10.58
C PHE A 26 -25.05 10.52 11.08
N GLY A 27 -26.16 9.83 11.35
CA GLY A 27 -26.13 8.41 11.69
C GLY A 27 -25.57 7.57 10.54
N GLY A 28 -24.93 6.46 10.88
CA GLY A 28 -24.38 5.45 9.98
C GLY A 28 -22.99 5.74 9.43
N LEU A 29 -22.55 7.01 9.39
CA LEU A 29 -21.25 7.37 8.81
C LEU A 29 -20.06 6.84 9.62
N ASP A 30 -20.14 6.80 10.95
CA ASP A 30 -19.07 6.24 11.77
C ASP A 30 -18.92 4.72 11.51
N GLY A 31 -20.03 4.00 11.33
CA GLY A 31 -20.00 2.59 10.97
C GLY A 31 -19.48 2.35 9.55
N LEU A 32 -19.83 3.21 8.59
CA LEU A 32 -19.27 3.12 7.24
C LEU A 32 -17.76 3.41 7.22
N ARG A 33 -17.27 4.36 8.03
CA ARG A 33 -15.83 4.57 8.25
C ARG A 33 -15.15 3.36 8.86
N ALA A 34 -15.84 2.63 9.75
CA ALA A 34 -15.32 1.41 10.34
C ALA A 34 -15.20 0.29 9.30
N LEU A 35 -16.20 0.12 8.43
CA LEU A 35 -16.11 -0.80 7.29
C LEU A 35 -14.93 -0.43 6.39
N ALA A 36 -14.84 0.84 5.98
CA ALA A 36 -13.78 1.34 5.10
C ALA A 36 -12.36 1.05 5.64
N VAL A 37 -12.07 1.40 6.91
CA VAL A 37 -10.74 1.10 7.49
C VAL A 37 -10.50 -0.39 7.66
N THR A 38 -11.54 -1.18 7.94
CA THR A 38 -11.40 -2.64 8.08
C THR A 38 -11.00 -3.28 6.76
N LEU A 39 -11.62 -2.87 5.65
CA LEU A 39 -11.23 -3.34 4.31
C LEU A 39 -9.76 -3.04 4.02
N VAL A 40 -9.31 -1.80 4.27
CA VAL A 40 -7.92 -1.38 4.06
C VAL A 40 -6.95 -2.15 4.97
N VAL A 41 -7.28 -2.30 6.25
CA VAL A 41 -6.40 -2.98 7.20
C VAL A 41 -6.29 -4.47 6.88
N VAL A 42 -7.40 -5.14 6.58
CA VAL A 42 -7.37 -6.56 6.20
C VAL A 42 -6.58 -6.77 4.91
N TYR A 43 -6.78 -5.88 3.92
CA TYR A 43 -6.04 -5.89 2.67
C TYR A 43 -4.51 -5.89 2.88
N HIS A 44 -4.00 -5.00 3.73
CA HIS A 44 -2.55 -4.90 3.97
C HIS A 44 -2.00 -5.98 4.92
N LEU A 45 -2.76 -6.34 5.96
CA LEU A 45 -2.25 -7.18 7.05
C LEU A 45 -2.43 -8.68 6.79
N PHE A 46 -3.39 -9.07 5.94
CA PHE A 46 -3.70 -10.47 5.65
C PHE A 46 -3.75 -10.69 4.14
N PRO A 47 -2.58 -10.88 3.49
CA PRO A 47 -2.49 -11.10 2.05
C PRO A 47 -3.42 -12.22 1.59
N GLY A 48 -4.16 -11.98 0.51
CA GLY A 48 -5.12 -12.93 -0.08
C GLY A 48 -6.52 -12.95 0.56
N ALA A 49 -6.71 -12.41 1.77
CA ALA A 49 -8.02 -12.42 2.42
C ALA A 49 -9.05 -11.51 1.74
N LEU A 50 -8.63 -10.29 1.36
CA LEU A 50 -9.46 -9.31 0.64
C LEU A 50 -8.59 -8.58 -0.39
N PRO A 51 -8.28 -9.18 -1.56
CA PRO A 51 -7.36 -8.61 -2.54
C PRO A 51 -7.82 -7.25 -3.10
N GLY A 52 -9.13 -6.96 -3.03
CA GLY A 52 -9.73 -5.69 -3.42
C GLY A 52 -9.98 -4.73 -2.25
N GLY A 53 -9.53 -5.03 -1.03
CA GLY A 53 -9.85 -4.22 0.15
C GLY A 53 -9.25 -2.80 0.13
N PHE A 54 -8.33 -2.50 -0.80
CA PHE A 54 -7.83 -1.15 -1.07
C PHE A 54 -8.94 -0.14 -1.41
N ILE A 55 -10.09 -0.60 -1.94
CA ILE A 55 -11.25 0.26 -2.24
C ILE A 55 -11.84 0.94 -0.99
N GLY A 56 -11.47 0.51 0.22
CA GLY A 56 -11.86 1.20 1.44
C GLY A 56 -11.40 2.66 1.47
N VAL A 57 -10.33 3.02 0.76
CA VAL A 57 -9.90 4.43 0.57
C VAL A 57 -10.95 5.23 -0.22
N ASP A 58 -11.56 4.64 -1.24
CA ASP A 58 -12.61 5.29 -2.05
C ASP A 58 -13.90 5.52 -1.27
N VAL A 59 -14.24 4.57 -0.39
CA VAL A 59 -15.31 4.75 0.59
C VAL A 59 -14.99 5.96 1.49
N PHE A 60 -13.74 6.12 1.93
CA PHE A 60 -13.32 7.31 2.68
C PHE A 60 -13.44 8.59 1.87
N PHE A 61 -13.01 8.61 0.61
CA PHE A 61 -13.15 9.78 -0.27
C PHE A 61 -14.61 10.21 -0.45
N ALA A 62 -15.52 9.27 -0.72
CA ALA A 62 -16.95 9.57 -0.80
C ALA A 62 -17.52 10.14 0.50
N ILE A 63 -17.17 9.55 1.65
CA ILE A 63 -17.57 10.04 2.99
C ILE A 63 -17.01 11.44 3.24
N SER A 64 -15.73 11.66 2.91
CA SER A 64 -15.01 12.91 3.18
C SER A 64 -15.57 14.07 2.37
N GLY A 65 -15.83 13.85 1.08
CA GLY A 65 -16.51 14.80 0.21
C GLY A 65 -17.89 15.19 0.74
N PHE A 66 -18.67 14.19 1.15
CA PHE A 66 -20.01 14.40 1.72
C PHE A 66 -19.96 15.17 3.05
N LEU A 67 -19.09 14.75 3.97
CA LEU A 67 -19.04 15.27 5.33
C LEU A 67 -18.53 16.71 5.37
N ILE A 68 -17.41 17.01 4.69
CA ILE A 68 -16.85 18.37 4.70
C ILE A 68 -17.79 19.35 4.01
N THR A 69 -18.38 18.98 2.88
CA THR A 69 -19.35 19.83 2.19
C THR A 69 -20.57 20.09 3.08
N SER A 70 -21.09 19.07 3.76
CA SER A 70 -22.20 19.21 4.71
C SER A 70 -21.86 20.08 5.93
N LEU A 71 -20.59 20.11 6.37
CA LEU A 71 -20.14 20.99 7.46
C LEU A 71 -20.04 22.45 7.01
N LEU A 72 -19.53 22.69 5.80
CA LEU A 72 -19.42 24.03 5.23
C LEU A 72 -20.80 24.65 4.96
N LEU A 73 -21.74 23.87 4.42
CA LEU A 73 -23.13 24.29 4.20
C LEU A 73 -23.82 24.67 5.51
N ARG A 74 -23.65 23.87 6.56
CA ARG A 74 -24.21 24.17 7.89
C ARG A 74 -23.59 25.42 8.52
N GLU A 75 -22.31 25.68 8.29
CA GLU A 75 -21.68 26.92 8.75
C GLU A 75 -22.20 28.13 7.98
N ALA A 76 -22.32 28.02 6.65
CA ALA A 76 -22.88 29.08 5.81
C ALA A 76 -24.31 29.44 6.24
N ASP A 77 -25.18 28.46 6.45
CA ASP A 77 -26.56 28.71 6.88
C ASP A 77 -26.65 29.31 8.29
N ARG A 78 -25.79 28.89 9.21
CA ARG A 78 -25.83 29.38 10.60
C ARG A 78 -25.20 30.75 10.80
N SER A 79 -24.14 31.08 10.07
CA SER A 79 -23.38 32.33 10.27
C SER A 79 -23.39 33.28 9.07
N GLY A 80 -24.13 32.97 8.00
CA GLY A 80 -24.19 33.75 6.76
C GLY A 80 -22.89 33.81 5.97
N THR A 81 -21.80 33.24 6.50
CA THR A 81 -20.44 33.29 5.97
C THR A 81 -19.70 32.01 6.32
N ILE A 82 -18.72 31.63 5.50
CA ILE A 82 -17.80 30.51 5.78
C ILE A 82 -16.48 31.09 6.30
N ARG A 83 -16.11 30.79 7.56
CA ARG A 83 -14.85 31.28 8.14
C ARG A 83 -13.73 30.28 7.91
N LEU A 84 -13.08 30.35 6.74
CA LEU A 84 -12.04 29.40 6.30
C LEU A 84 -10.94 29.16 7.35
N GLY A 85 -10.41 30.22 7.97
CA GLY A 85 -9.38 30.08 9.01
C GLY A 85 -9.85 29.28 10.23
N ARG A 86 -11.14 29.35 10.59
CA ARG A 86 -11.71 28.51 11.65
C ARG A 86 -11.87 27.06 11.20
N PHE A 87 -12.26 26.86 9.95
CA PHE A 87 -12.37 25.54 9.33
C PHE A 87 -11.01 24.82 9.31
N TRP A 88 -9.99 25.42 8.70
CA TRP A 88 -8.65 24.82 8.61
C TRP A 88 -8.02 24.61 9.99
N ARG A 89 -8.20 25.54 10.94
CA ARG A 89 -7.70 25.34 12.32
C ARG A 89 -8.34 24.16 13.02
N ARG A 90 -9.64 23.90 12.83
CA ARG A 90 -10.31 22.71 13.39
C ARG A 90 -9.78 21.43 12.75
N ARG A 91 -9.55 21.45 11.42
CA ARG A 91 -9.00 20.32 10.67
C ARG A 91 -7.56 20.02 11.09
N ALA A 92 -6.70 21.04 11.16
CA ALA A 92 -5.32 20.92 11.63
C ALA A 92 -5.24 20.32 13.05
N ARG A 93 -6.09 20.76 13.99
CA ARG A 93 -6.17 20.18 15.34
C ARG A 93 -6.67 18.73 15.36
N ARG A 94 -7.38 18.30 14.33
CA ARG A 94 -7.90 16.93 14.20
C ARG A 94 -6.85 15.97 13.67
N LEU A 95 -5.98 16.42 12.75
CA LEU A 95 -5.11 15.56 11.95
C LEU A 95 -3.64 15.63 12.35
N LEU A 96 -3.07 16.83 12.37
CA LEU A 96 -1.63 17.04 12.53
C LEU A 96 -1.04 16.38 13.79
N PRO A 97 -1.72 16.33 14.96
CA PRO A 97 -1.14 15.68 16.13
C PRO A 97 -0.84 14.20 15.91
N ALA A 98 -1.81 13.44 15.39
CA ALA A 98 -1.63 12.00 15.18
C ALA A 98 -0.67 11.73 14.01
N LEU A 99 -0.73 12.54 12.94
CA LEU A 99 0.24 12.45 11.85
C LEU A 99 1.67 12.68 12.36
N GLY A 100 1.92 13.78 13.05
CA GLY A 100 3.24 14.10 13.59
C GLY A 100 3.79 13.04 14.55
N ALA A 101 2.94 12.50 15.43
CA ALA A 101 3.35 11.39 16.30
C ALA A 101 3.72 10.13 15.51
N THR A 102 2.93 9.77 14.49
CA THR A 102 3.20 8.61 13.63
C THR A 102 4.53 8.79 12.90
N LEU A 103 4.75 9.97 12.29
CA LEU A 103 5.99 10.27 11.57
C LEU A 103 7.22 10.18 12.50
N LEU A 104 7.17 10.86 13.66
CA LEU A 104 8.31 10.87 14.58
C LEU A 104 8.62 9.49 15.15
N ILE A 105 7.60 8.76 15.61
CA ILE A 105 7.79 7.47 16.29
C ILE A 105 8.21 6.40 15.30
N CYS A 106 7.60 6.34 14.11
CA CYS A 106 7.92 5.30 13.14
C CYS A 106 9.28 5.54 12.48
N THR A 107 9.66 6.80 12.18
CA THR A 107 11.01 7.09 11.67
C THR A 107 12.09 6.80 12.72
N ALA A 108 11.86 7.14 13.99
CA ALA A 108 12.79 6.78 15.05
C ALA A 108 12.91 5.25 15.21
N ALA A 109 11.81 4.52 15.06
CA ALA A 109 11.83 3.06 15.08
C ALA A 109 12.55 2.46 13.86
N ALA A 110 12.39 3.06 12.67
CA ALA A 110 13.06 2.61 11.44
C ALA A 110 14.60 2.62 11.57
N LEU A 111 15.16 3.59 12.32
CA LEU A 111 16.59 3.64 12.62
C LEU A 111 17.11 2.38 13.34
N ALA A 112 16.26 1.73 14.15
CA ALA A 112 16.61 0.50 14.86
C ALA A 112 16.35 -0.78 14.06
N VAL A 113 15.53 -0.72 13.01
CA VAL A 113 15.08 -1.91 12.26
C VAL A 113 15.98 -2.21 11.06
N GLY A 114 16.34 -1.21 10.25
CA GLY A 114 17.16 -1.48 9.06
C GLY A 114 17.38 -0.27 8.17
N ARG A 115 18.44 -0.33 7.35
CA ARG A 115 18.84 0.76 6.46
C ARG A 115 17.82 0.99 5.33
N ASP A 116 17.25 -0.09 4.79
CA ASP A 116 16.31 0.00 3.67
C ASP A 116 15.00 0.71 4.04
N ALA A 117 14.54 0.58 5.29
CA ALA A 117 13.38 1.31 5.81
C ALA A 117 13.58 2.84 5.86
N LEU A 118 14.83 3.32 5.75
CA LEU A 118 15.18 4.74 5.73
C LEU A 118 15.41 5.30 4.31
N VAL A 119 15.36 4.46 3.27
CA VAL A 119 15.56 4.92 1.88
C VAL A 119 14.53 5.99 1.53
N GLY A 120 15.03 7.16 1.11
CA GLY A 120 14.18 8.29 0.73
C GLY A 120 13.36 8.91 1.89
N ILE A 121 13.66 8.59 3.15
CA ILE A 121 12.84 9.00 4.31
C ILE A 121 12.61 10.51 4.41
N GLY A 122 13.60 11.33 4.02
CA GLY A 122 13.45 12.79 3.98
C GLY A 122 12.33 13.25 3.03
N GLY A 123 12.29 12.66 1.83
CA GLY A 123 11.22 12.91 0.85
C GLY A 123 9.86 12.43 1.34
N GLN A 124 9.81 11.25 1.97
CA GLN A 124 8.57 10.70 2.56
C GLN A 124 8.04 11.60 3.69
N LEU A 125 8.91 12.07 4.59
CA LEU A 125 8.54 12.97 5.69
C LEU A 125 8.01 14.31 5.19
N LEU A 126 8.71 14.94 4.24
CA LEU A 126 8.28 16.21 3.66
C LEU A 126 6.97 16.02 2.88
N GLY A 127 6.87 14.95 2.08
CA GLY A 127 5.66 14.59 1.35
C GLY A 127 4.46 14.44 2.28
N ALA A 128 4.62 13.75 3.41
CA ALA A 128 3.55 13.52 4.37
C ALA A 128 3.19 14.80 5.14
N ALA A 129 4.20 15.56 5.58
CA ALA A 129 4.01 16.80 6.35
C ALA A 129 3.30 17.91 5.54
N PHE A 130 3.59 17.98 4.24
CA PHE A 130 3.01 18.98 3.32
C PHE A 130 1.81 18.46 2.51
N PHE A 131 1.36 17.22 2.74
CA PHE A 131 0.25 16.60 2.01
C PHE A 131 0.45 16.57 0.48
N VAL A 132 1.65 16.20 0.06
CA VAL A 132 2.05 16.02 -1.35
C VAL A 132 2.68 14.65 -1.62
N SER A 133 2.46 13.68 -0.73
CA SER A 133 3.09 12.35 -0.80
C SER A 133 2.75 11.63 -2.09
N ASN A 134 1.50 11.78 -2.57
CA ASN A 134 1.06 11.17 -3.82
C ASN A 134 1.91 11.62 -5.03
N TRP A 135 2.33 12.89 -5.06
CA TRP A 135 3.22 13.41 -6.10
C TRP A 135 4.68 13.05 -5.88
N VAL A 136 5.14 13.00 -4.62
CA VAL A 136 6.49 12.50 -4.29
C VAL A 136 6.67 11.08 -4.82
N TYR A 137 5.74 10.17 -4.52
CA TYR A 137 5.81 8.78 -4.96
C TYR A 137 5.62 8.61 -6.48
N THR A 138 4.80 9.46 -7.11
CA THR A 138 4.67 9.47 -8.58
C THR A 138 5.98 9.91 -9.24
N ALA A 139 6.68 10.89 -8.66
CA ALA A 139 7.91 11.46 -9.22
C ALA A 139 9.13 10.55 -9.02
N THR A 140 9.18 9.76 -7.94
CA THR A 140 10.27 8.81 -7.70
C THR A 140 10.25 7.61 -8.65
N GLY A 141 9.14 7.38 -9.36
CA GLY A 141 9.04 6.32 -10.38
C GLY A 141 9.10 4.90 -9.83
N VAL A 142 9.13 4.74 -8.50
CA VAL A 142 9.02 3.43 -7.84
C VAL A 142 7.61 2.94 -8.06
N ASP A 143 7.47 1.76 -8.65
CA ASP A 143 6.15 1.21 -8.88
C ASP A 143 5.47 0.94 -7.54
N TYR A 144 4.31 1.55 -7.35
CA TYR A 144 3.51 1.39 -6.14
C TYR A 144 3.10 -0.07 -5.92
N PHE A 145 2.99 -0.83 -7.02
CA PHE A 145 2.65 -2.26 -7.03
C PHE A 145 3.88 -3.17 -7.02
N ALA A 146 5.08 -2.60 -7.21
CA ALA A 146 6.33 -3.33 -7.08
C ALA A 146 6.81 -3.30 -5.62
N LYS A 147 7.34 -4.43 -5.14
CA LYS A 147 7.78 -4.63 -3.74
C LYS A 147 9.26 -4.25 -3.55
N ASP A 148 9.79 -3.31 -4.32
CA ASP A 148 11.24 -3.18 -4.53
C ASP A 148 11.96 -2.43 -3.39
N ALA A 149 11.22 -1.63 -2.60
CA ALA A 149 11.73 -0.99 -1.38
C ALA A 149 10.61 -0.69 -0.36
N PRO A 150 10.86 -0.86 0.96
CA PRO A 150 9.89 -0.55 2.00
C PRO A 150 9.69 0.97 2.18
N GLU A 151 8.60 1.50 1.63
CA GLU A 151 8.20 2.89 1.87
C GLU A 151 7.37 3.04 3.15
N LEU A 152 8.02 3.51 4.21
CA LEU A 152 7.46 3.62 5.55
C LEU A 152 6.14 4.41 5.63
N PHE A 153 5.99 5.50 4.86
CA PHE A 153 4.79 6.36 4.90
C PHE A 153 3.96 6.34 3.62
N ARG A 154 4.05 5.26 2.84
CA ARG A 154 3.32 5.14 1.56
C ARG A 154 1.83 5.44 1.69
N ASN A 155 1.17 4.91 2.72
CA ASN A 155 -0.25 5.13 3.01
C ASN A 155 -0.71 6.61 3.08
N THR A 156 0.21 7.58 3.25
CA THR A 156 -0.11 9.02 3.31
C THR A 156 -0.46 9.65 1.94
N TRP A 157 -0.31 8.92 0.83
CA TRP A 157 -0.71 9.37 -0.51
C TRP A 157 -2.20 9.78 -0.55
N SER A 158 -3.09 8.96 0.02
CA SER A 158 -4.54 9.22 -0.04
C SER A 158 -4.94 10.40 0.84
N LEU A 159 -4.29 10.54 1.99
CA LEU A 159 -4.45 11.70 2.87
C LEU A 159 -4.00 12.98 2.18
N SER A 160 -2.97 12.90 1.33
CA SER A 160 -2.51 14.04 0.54
C SER A 160 -3.59 14.53 -0.41
N ILE A 161 -4.24 13.63 -1.16
CA ILE A 161 -5.37 13.96 -2.03
C ILE A 161 -6.55 14.53 -1.21
N GLU A 162 -6.88 13.91 -0.08
CA GLU A 162 -7.97 14.35 0.80
C GLU A 162 -7.75 15.79 1.32
N GLU A 163 -6.54 16.11 1.79
CA GLU A 163 -6.22 17.43 2.32
C GLU A 163 -6.03 18.49 1.22
N GLN A 164 -5.47 18.14 0.05
CA GLN A 164 -5.49 19.00 -1.14
C GLN A 164 -6.92 19.42 -1.48
N PHE A 165 -7.86 18.46 -1.47
CA PHE A 165 -9.27 18.74 -1.68
C PHE A 165 -9.85 19.66 -0.60
N TYR A 166 -9.42 19.59 0.66
CA TYR A 166 -9.92 20.51 1.71
C TYR A 166 -9.35 21.92 1.66
N VAL A 167 -8.24 22.11 0.96
CA VAL A 167 -7.75 23.44 0.62
C VAL A 167 -8.54 24.01 -0.56
N VAL A 168 -8.74 23.21 -1.61
CA VAL A 168 -9.39 23.64 -2.86
C VAL A 168 -10.90 23.78 -2.72
N LEU A 169 -11.60 22.81 -2.11
CA LEU A 169 -13.07 22.76 -2.05
C LEU A 169 -13.69 24.02 -1.44
N PRO A 170 -13.24 24.55 -0.27
CA PRO A 170 -13.85 25.75 0.29
C PRO A 170 -13.68 26.97 -0.62
N LEU A 171 -12.55 27.09 -1.33
CA LEU A 171 -12.31 28.15 -2.30
C LEU A 171 -13.22 27.99 -3.51
N LEU A 172 -13.36 26.77 -4.03
CA LEU A 172 -14.29 26.44 -5.11
C LEU A 172 -15.74 26.73 -4.72
N LEU A 173 -16.17 26.32 -3.52
CA LEU A 173 -17.52 26.59 -3.03
C LEU A 173 -17.77 28.09 -2.84
N LEU A 174 -16.82 28.85 -2.31
CA LEU A 174 -16.93 30.31 -2.22
C LEU A 174 -17.00 30.94 -3.60
N LEU A 175 -16.15 30.53 -4.54
CA LEU A 175 -16.18 30.99 -5.92
C LEU A 175 -17.52 30.68 -6.57
N LEU A 176 -18.05 29.47 -6.41
CA LEU A 176 -19.37 29.08 -6.87
C LEU A 176 -20.45 29.96 -6.23
N LEU A 177 -20.44 30.16 -4.91
CA LEU A 177 -21.42 31.03 -4.25
C LEU A 177 -21.33 32.50 -4.67
N LEU A 178 -20.14 32.99 -5.07
CA LEU A 178 -19.91 34.35 -5.55
C LEU A 178 -20.28 34.55 -7.02
N LEU A 179 -19.84 33.66 -7.91
CA LEU A 179 -20.12 33.70 -9.35
C LEU A 179 -21.58 33.31 -9.63
N LEU A 180 -22.13 32.39 -8.84
CA LEU A 180 -23.48 31.88 -8.98
C LEU A 180 -24.43 32.52 -7.96
N ARG A 181 -24.19 33.78 -7.57
CA ARG A 181 -25.09 34.54 -6.67
C ARG A 181 -26.57 34.50 -7.08
N ARG A 182 -26.84 34.31 -8.38
CA ARG A 182 -28.19 34.11 -8.95
C ARG A 182 -28.47 32.68 -9.45
N ALA A 183 -27.47 31.80 -9.52
CA ALA A 183 -27.67 30.47 -10.05
C ALA A 183 -28.20 29.52 -8.97
N LYS A 184 -29.05 28.60 -9.39
CA LYS A 184 -29.66 27.62 -8.51
C LYS A 184 -28.56 26.69 -8.00
N ARG A 185 -28.70 26.22 -6.76
CA ARG A 185 -27.86 25.18 -6.16
C ARG A 185 -27.62 23.96 -7.07
N SER A 186 -28.60 23.64 -7.92
CA SER A 186 -28.51 22.58 -8.93
C SER A 186 -27.32 22.77 -9.87
N THR A 187 -26.92 24.01 -10.19
CA THR A 187 -25.74 24.30 -11.02
C THR A 187 -24.46 23.81 -10.36
N ALA A 188 -24.26 24.09 -9.06
CA ALA A 188 -23.10 23.60 -8.33
C ALA A 188 -23.06 22.06 -8.24
N VAL A 189 -24.23 21.42 -8.10
CA VAL A 189 -24.35 19.96 -8.14
C VAL A 189 -23.93 19.42 -9.51
N VAL A 190 -24.45 19.99 -10.60
CA VAL A 190 -24.09 19.57 -11.97
C VAL A 190 -22.61 19.75 -12.26
N LEU A 191 -22.01 20.88 -11.84
CA LEU A 191 -20.58 21.12 -12.03
C LEU A 191 -19.71 20.10 -11.28
N LEU A 192 -20.02 19.82 -10.01
CA LEU A 192 -19.28 18.82 -9.23
C LEU A 192 -19.48 17.40 -9.78
N LEU A 193 -20.68 17.07 -10.27
CA LEU A 193 -20.93 15.81 -10.97
C LEU A 193 -20.11 15.72 -12.26
N ALA A 194 -20.11 16.77 -13.08
CA ALA A 194 -19.37 16.79 -14.33
C ALA A 194 -17.86 16.65 -14.09
N LEU A 195 -17.30 17.38 -13.14
CA LEU A 195 -15.88 17.27 -12.77
C LEU A 195 -15.53 15.90 -12.18
N GLY A 196 -16.41 15.35 -11.33
CA GLY A 196 -16.22 14.01 -10.76
C GLY A 196 -16.27 12.93 -11.84
N ILE A 197 -17.25 12.98 -12.74
CA ILE A 197 -17.37 12.04 -13.86
C ILE A 197 -16.17 12.18 -14.81
N ALA A 198 -15.74 13.41 -15.11
CA ALA A 198 -14.56 13.64 -15.95
C ALA A 198 -13.28 13.04 -15.32
N SER A 199 -13.08 13.21 -14.01
CA SER A 199 -11.96 12.59 -13.27
C SER A 199 -12.02 11.06 -13.30
N ALA A 200 -13.21 10.47 -13.12
CA ALA A 200 -13.41 9.02 -13.19
C ALA A 200 -13.15 8.44 -14.60
N ILE A 201 -13.62 9.13 -15.65
CA ILE A 201 -13.34 8.77 -17.05
C ILE A 201 -11.85 8.92 -17.32
N TRP A 202 -11.21 9.98 -16.81
CA TRP A 202 -9.80 10.22 -17.02
C TRP A 202 -8.91 9.11 -16.43
N MET A 203 -9.26 8.60 -15.25
CA MET A 203 -8.61 7.40 -14.68
C MET A 203 -8.71 6.19 -15.63
N ALA A 204 -9.91 5.91 -16.15
CA ALA A 204 -10.14 4.80 -17.07
C ALA A 204 -9.37 4.95 -18.39
N VAL A 205 -9.36 6.17 -18.96
CA VAL A 205 -8.62 6.48 -20.19
C VAL A 205 -7.12 6.24 -20.00
N LEU A 206 -6.52 6.71 -18.90
CA LEU A 206 -5.11 6.48 -18.64
C LEU A 206 -4.77 5.00 -18.43
N ALA A 207 -5.62 4.27 -17.70
CA ALA A 207 -5.44 2.84 -17.48
C ALA A 207 -5.50 2.04 -18.79
N LEU A 208 -6.52 2.28 -19.61
CA LEU A 208 -6.70 1.63 -20.91
C LEU A 208 -5.61 2.04 -21.92
N GLY A 209 -5.07 3.25 -21.77
CA GLY A 209 -3.94 3.75 -22.57
C GLY A 209 -2.57 3.20 -22.16
N GLY A 210 -2.51 2.30 -21.15
CA GLY A 210 -1.25 1.70 -20.70
C GLY A 210 -0.36 2.64 -19.88
N ALA A 211 -0.93 3.70 -19.29
CA ALA A 211 -0.17 4.57 -18.40
C ALA A 211 0.31 3.77 -17.16
N PRO A 212 1.47 4.13 -16.56
CA PRO A 212 1.97 3.45 -15.37
C PRO A 212 0.90 3.42 -14.27
N PRO A 213 0.53 2.24 -13.74
CA PRO A 213 -0.49 2.07 -12.72
C PRO A 213 -0.34 3.06 -11.54
N THR A 214 0.90 3.31 -11.10
CA THR A 214 1.22 4.22 -9.99
C THR A 214 0.70 5.64 -10.25
N ARG A 215 0.91 6.16 -11.47
CA ARG A 215 0.42 7.48 -11.89
C ARG A 215 -1.10 7.52 -11.97
N VAL A 216 -1.72 6.44 -12.45
CA VAL A 216 -3.19 6.32 -12.53
C VAL A 216 -3.80 6.35 -11.12
N TYR A 217 -3.19 5.63 -10.18
CA TYR A 217 -3.70 5.49 -8.82
C TYR A 217 -3.40 6.70 -7.93
N PHE A 218 -2.23 7.33 -8.03
CA PHE A 218 -1.82 8.45 -7.16
C PHE A 218 -2.17 9.84 -7.70
N GLY A 219 -2.63 9.94 -8.95
CA GLY A 219 -3.03 11.21 -9.55
C GLY A 219 -4.19 11.87 -8.81
N SER A 220 -4.00 13.11 -8.34
CA SER A 220 -5.12 13.87 -7.77
C SER A 220 -6.21 14.10 -8.82
N ASP A 221 -5.82 14.26 -10.09
CA ASP A 221 -6.71 14.44 -11.25
C ASP A 221 -7.53 13.19 -11.57
N THR A 222 -6.98 12.00 -11.38
CA THR A 222 -7.64 10.71 -11.64
C THR A 222 -8.46 10.22 -10.46
N HIS A 223 -8.12 10.59 -9.21
CA HIS A 223 -8.72 10.01 -8.01
C HIS A 223 -9.64 10.94 -7.21
N VAL A 224 -9.75 12.23 -7.57
CA VAL A 224 -10.58 13.19 -6.83
C VAL A 224 -12.09 12.98 -7.00
N PHE A 225 -12.52 12.14 -7.95
CA PHE A 225 -13.94 11.94 -8.25
C PHE A 225 -14.78 11.49 -7.05
N GLY A 226 -14.30 10.59 -6.19
CA GLY A 226 -15.04 10.18 -4.99
C GLY A 226 -15.36 11.37 -4.06
N LEU A 227 -14.40 12.29 -3.89
CA LEU A 227 -14.56 13.51 -3.10
C LEU A 227 -15.56 14.48 -3.75
N LEU A 228 -15.47 14.68 -5.07
CA LEU A 228 -16.37 15.57 -5.82
C LEU A 228 -17.81 15.05 -5.85
N LEU A 229 -18.00 13.75 -6.11
CA LEU A 229 -19.31 13.12 -6.14
C LEU A 229 -19.94 13.08 -4.74
N GLY A 230 -19.15 12.86 -3.69
CA GLY A 230 -19.58 13.00 -2.30
C GLY A 230 -20.04 14.43 -1.98
N ALA A 231 -19.30 15.44 -2.44
CA ALA A 231 -19.68 16.85 -2.29
C ALA A 231 -20.98 17.19 -3.05
N ALA A 232 -21.13 16.68 -4.28
CA ALA A 232 -22.36 16.83 -5.06
C ALA A 232 -23.57 16.21 -4.36
N LEU A 233 -23.41 15.01 -3.78
CA LEU A 233 -24.44 14.33 -3.00
C LEU A 233 -24.83 15.14 -1.76
N ALA A 234 -23.86 15.69 -1.02
CA ALA A 234 -24.13 16.55 0.13
C ALA A 234 -24.93 17.80 -0.26
N LEU A 235 -24.54 18.48 -1.34
CA LEU A 235 -25.31 19.62 -1.86
C LEU A 235 -26.73 19.21 -2.27
N ARG A 236 -26.90 18.07 -2.93
CA ARG A 236 -28.22 17.60 -3.37
C ARG A 236 -29.14 17.25 -2.21
N MET A 237 -28.60 16.69 -1.13
CA MET A 237 -29.35 16.15 0.01
C MET A 237 -29.61 17.17 1.10
N TYR A 238 -28.77 18.19 1.24
CA TYR A 238 -28.86 19.18 2.30
C TYR A 238 -30.17 19.99 2.23
N ARG A 239 -30.91 20.06 3.34
CA ARG A 239 -32.15 20.81 3.47
C ARG A 239 -32.07 21.77 4.66
N PRO A 240 -32.02 23.10 4.45
CA PRO A 240 -31.94 24.09 5.53
C PRO A 240 -33.14 24.00 6.51
N GLU A 241 -34.33 23.76 5.96
CA GLU A 241 -35.63 23.81 6.64
C GLU A 241 -35.84 22.67 7.66
N GLN A 242 -35.03 21.59 7.61
CA GLN A 242 -35.12 20.45 8.52
C GLN A 242 -34.30 20.63 9.82
N LEU A 243 -33.70 21.81 10.04
CA LEU A 243 -32.97 22.11 11.28
C LEU A 243 -33.88 22.37 12.50
N GLY A 244 -35.20 22.47 12.30
CA GLY A 244 -36.20 22.68 13.37
C GLY A 244 -37.46 21.81 13.28
N VAL A 245 -37.68 21.06 12.20
CA VAL A 245 -38.82 20.14 12.05
C VAL A 245 -38.34 18.73 12.31
N VAL A 246 -39.06 17.98 13.17
CA VAL A 246 -38.82 16.54 13.36
C VAL A 246 -38.86 15.87 11.99
N ALA A 247 -37.70 15.47 11.47
CA ALA A 247 -37.64 14.79 10.18
C ALA A 247 -38.56 13.57 10.25
N SER A 248 -39.51 13.48 9.32
CA SER A 248 -40.44 12.35 9.28
C SER A 248 -39.63 11.06 9.15
N VAL A 249 -39.86 10.14 10.09
CA VAL A 249 -39.25 8.81 10.03
C VAL A 249 -39.79 8.12 8.77
N PRO A 250 -38.94 7.52 7.92
CA PRO A 250 -39.40 6.83 6.72
C PRO A 250 -40.40 5.73 7.09
N ASP A 251 -41.49 5.65 6.33
CA ASP A 251 -42.48 4.58 6.44
C ASP A 251 -41.88 3.22 6.05
N ARG A 252 -42.60 2.12 6.32
CA ARG A 252 -42.07 0.77 6.08
C ARG A 252 -41.64 0.54 4.61
N PRO A 253 -42.40 0.94 3.59
CA PRO A 253 -41.95 0.86 2.19
C PRO A 253 -40.66 1.65 1.93
N ALA A 254 -40.54 2.87 2.44
CA ALA A 254 -39.31 3.65 2.31
C ALA A 254 -38.13 3.00 3.06
N GLN A 255 -38.35 2.42 4.23
CA GLN A 255 -37.32 1.68 4.97
C GLN A 255 -36.80 0.49 4.16
N LEU A 256 -37.69 -0.30 3.54
CA LEU A 256 -37.30 -1.43 2.71
C LEU A 256 -36.51 -0.99 1.48
N ARG A 257 -36.89 0.13 0.83
CA ARG A 257 -36.11 0.71 -0.28
C ARG A 257 -34.72 1.17 0.18
N LEU A 258 -34.64 1.87 1.31
CA LEU A 258 -33.35 2.31 1.87
C LEU A 258 -32.47 1.12 2.24
N LEU A 259 -33.05 0.06 2.79
CA LEU A 259 -32.34 -1.18 3.11
C LEU A 259 -31.86 -1.89 1.85
N ALA A 260 -32.67 -1.97 0.80
CA ALA A 260 -32.26 -2.56 -0.48
C ALA A 260 -31.11 -1.77 -1.12
N ILE A 261 -31.19 -0.43 -1.14
CA ILE A 261 -30.12 0.43 -1.69
C ILE A 261 -28.82 0.27 -0.89
N SER A 262 -28.90 0.39 0.44
CA SER A 262 -27.71 0.34 1.29
C SER A 262 -27.13 -1.07 1.44
N GLY A 263 -27.99 -2.09 1.51
CA GLY A 263 -27.59 -3.49 1.50
C GLY A 263 -26.95 -3.90 0.17
N GLY A 264 -27.56 -3.50 -0.95
CA GLY A 264 -26.99 -3.72 -2.28
C GLY A 264 -25.64 -3.01 -2.46
N GLY A 265 -25.52 -1.76 -2.01
CA GLY A 265 -24.24 -1.04 -2.03
C GLY A 265 -23.16 -1.71 -1.19
N ILE A 266 -23.47 -2.17 0.03
CA ILE A 266 -22.51 -2.93 0.86
C ILE A 266 -22.15 -4.26 0.19
N ALA A 267 -23.12 -4.98 -0.39
CA ALA A 267 -22.85 -6.24 -1.09
C ALA A 267 -21.90 -6.03 -2.28
N VAL A 268 -22.09 -4.96 -3.07
CA VAL A 268 -21.17 -4.60 -4.15
C VAL A 268 -19.78 -4.28 -3.61
N LEU A 269 -19.66 -3.51 -2.52
CA LEU A 269 -18.35 -3.21 -1.91
C LEU A 269 -17.64 -4.50 -1.43
N LEU A 270 -18.36 -5.41 -0.77
CA LEU A 270 -17.79 -6.68 -0.31
C LEU A 270 -17.41 -7.59 -1.47
N TRP A 271 -18.22 -7.64 -2.52
CA TRP A 271 -17.91 -8.38 -3.74
C TRP A 271 -16.63 -7.83 -4.40
N LEU A 272 -16.54 -6.52 -4.62
CA LEU A 272 -15.34 -5.87 -5.17
C LEU A 272 -14.11 -6.09 -4.29
N ALA A 273 -14.26 -6.09 -2.97
CA ALA A 273 -13.17 -6.38 -2.05
C ALA A 273 -12.61 -7.81 -2.18
N CYS A 274 -13.40 -8.75 -2.72
CA CYS A 274 -12.98 -10.13 -2.98
C CYS A 274 -12.41 -10.34 -4.39
N VAL A 275 -12.88 -9.59 -5.40
CA VAL A 275 -12.57 -9.88 -6.82
C VAL A 275 -11.56 -8.93 -7.44
N LEU A 276 -11.50 -7.67 -7.00
CA LEU A 276 -10.57 -6.71 -7.59
C LEU A 276 -9.14 -7.06 -7.21
N ARG A 277 -8.23 -6.79 -8.14
CA ARG A 277 -6.79 -6.99 -7.98
C ARG A 277 -6.10 -5.66 -8.09
N GLU A 278 -5.16 -5.45 -7.20
CA GLU A 278 -4.38 -4.23 -7.17
C GLU A 278 -3.57 -4.08 -8.49
N GLY A 279 -3.46 -2.85 -9.01
CA GLY A 279 -2.68 -2.55 -10.23
C GLY A 279 -3.33 -2.99 -11.56
N SER A 280 -4.47 -3.70 -11.51
CA SER A 280 -5.12 -4.22 -12.72
C SER A 280 -5.91 -3.15 -13.48
N VAL A 281 -6.03 -3.33 -14.80
CA VAL A 281 -6.79 -2.40 -15.66
C VAL A 281 -8.26 -2.38 -15.25
N GLU A 282 -8.84 -3.52 -14.88
CA GLU A 282 -10.25 -3.64 -14.45
C GLU A 282 -10.53 -2.80 -13.20
N SER A 283 -9.58 -2.77 -12.25
CA SER A 283 -9.68 -1.96 -11.04
C SER A 283 -9.78 -0.47 -11.38
N PHE A 284 -8.95 0.04 -12.30
CA PHE A 284 -8.94 1.47 -12.65
C PHE A 284 -9.96 1.88 -13.71
N ALA A 285 -10.35 0.98 -14.61
CA ALA A 285 -11.27 1.27 -15.70
C ALA A 285 -12.75 1.24 -15.26
N GLY A 286 -13.10 0.51 -14.20
CA GLY A 286 -14.47 0.46 -13.71
C GLY A 286 -14.66 0.04 -12.24
N GLY A 287 -13.72 -0.72 -11.66
CA GLY A 287 -13.84 -1.25 -10.30
C GLY A 287 -13.97 -0.16 -9.24
N ILE A 288 -13.05 0.80 -9.22
CA ILE A 288 -13.05 1.90 -8.25
C ILE A 288 -14.25 2.84 -8.45
N GLN A 289 -14.65 3.08 -9.71
CA GLN A 289 -15.82 3.89 -10.04
C GLN A 289 -17.11 3.24 -9.49
N LEU A 290 -17.24 1.92 -9.64
CA LEU A 290 -18.35 1.16 -9.08
C LEU A 290 -18.33 1.16 -7.55
N ALA A 291 -17.15 1.01 -6.92
CA ALA A 291 -17.00 1.13 -5.46
C ALA A 291 -17.43 2.52 -4.95
N THR A 292 -17.08 3.58 -5.67
CA THR A 292 -17.52 4.94 -5.35
C THR A 292 -19.04 5.10 -5.51
N ALA A 293 -19.63 4.61 -6.59
CA ALA A 293 -21.08 4.65 -6.79
C ALA A 293 -21.84 3.89 -5.69
N ALA A 294 -21.37 2.69 -5.34
CA ALA A 294 -21.90 1.89 -4.24
C ALA A 294 -21.80 2.64 -2.90
N SER A 295 -20.64 3.26 -2.62
CA SER A 295 -20.43 4.09 -1.42
C SER A 295 -21.41 5.25 -1.34
N LEU A 296 -21.63 5.97 -2.44
CA LEU A 296 -22.59 7.08 -2.50
C LEU A 296 -24.03 6.61 -2.28
N ALA A 297 -24.41 5.46 -2.84
CA ALA A 297 -25.72 4.85 -2.60
C ALA A 297 -25.92 4.50 -1.12
N VAL A 298 -24.91 3.90 -0.47
CA VAL A 298 -24.92 3.62 0.97
C VAL A 298 -25.04 4.92 1.76
N ILE A 299 -24.20 5.93 1.50
CA ILE A 299 -24.23 7.24 2.17
C ILE A 299 -25.62 7.87 2.05
N ALA A 300 -26.19 7.91 0.85
CA ALA A 300 -27.49 8.52 0.58
C ALA A 300 -28.64 7.85 1.35
N ALA A 301 -28.53 6.55 1.58
CA ALA A 301 -29.53 5.76 2.27
C ALA A 301 -29.36 5.78 3.81
N VAL A 302 -28.15 5.58 4.32
CA VAL A 302 -27.89 5.43 5.77
C VAL A 302 -27.96 6.76 6.52
N THR A 303 -27.70 7.88 5.84
CA THR A 303 -27.76 9.22 6.45
C THR A 303 -29.19 9.76 6.58
N ARG A 304 -30.21 9.02 6.10
CA ARG A 304 -31.61 9.38 6.31
C ARG A 304 -31.99 9.21 7.78
N PRO A 305 -32.60 10.23 8.42
CA PRO A 305 -33.08 10.11 9.80
C PRO A 305 -33.97 8.88 9.98
N GLY A 306 -33.67 8.04 10.97
CA GLY A 306 -34.46 6.84 11.28
C GLY A 306 -34.25 5.65 10.34
N ALA A 307 -33.33 5.70 9.37
CA ALA A 307 -32.99 4.55 8.53
C ALA A 307 -32.50 3.36 9.38
N TRP A 308 -33.07 2.17 9.14
CA TRP A 308 -32.74 0.98 9.92
C TRP A 308 -31.25 0.62 9.86
N LEU A 309 -30.67 0.53 8.66
CA LEU A 309 -29.25 0.18 8.52
C LEU A 309 -28.33 1.27 9.06
N GLY A 310 -28.72 2.55 8.96
CA GLY A 310 -27.98 3.65 9.59
C GLY A 310 -27.86 3.45 11.10
N ARG A 311 -28.95 3.08 11.77
CA ARG A 311 -28.94 2.74 13.21
C ARG A 311 -28.11 1.49 13.52
N ALA A 312 -28.16 0.47 12.67
CA ALA A 312 -27.38 -0.75 12.84
C ALA A 312 -25.86 -0.50 12.69
N LEU A 313 -25.46 0.39 11.78
CA LEU A 313 -24.07 0.82 11.62
C LEU A 313 -23.58 1.70 12.79
N ASP A 314 -24.50 2.26 13.57
CA ASP A 314 -24.20 3.11 14.73
C ASP A 314 -24.08 2.36 16.07
N VAL A 315 -23.91 1.04 16.03
CA VAL A 315 -23.59 0.25 17.23
C VAL A 315 -22.25 0.67 17.84
N ALA A 316 -22.10 0.46 19.15
CA ALA A 316 -20.93 0.93 19.89
C ALA A 316 -19.57 0.45 19.35
N PRO A 317 -19.38 -0.82 18.93
CA PRO A 317 -18.11 -1.29 18.39
C PRO A 317 -17.71 -0.57 17.09
N LEU A 318 -18.62 -0.52 16.11
CA LEU A 318 -18.37 0.13 14.83
C LEU A 318 -18.10 1.61 15.00
N ARG A 319 -18.86 2.30 15.86
CA ARG A 319 -18.57 3.70 16.19
C ARG A 319 -17.20 3.90 16.85
N TRP A 320 -16.79 2.97 17.70
CA TRP A 320 -15.48 3.06 18.36
C TRP A 320 -14.34 3.00 17.35
N ILE A 321 -14.44 2.09 16.37
CA ILE A 321 -13.51 1.95 15.25
C ILE A 321 -13.59 3.19 14.35
N GLY A 322 -14.78 3.58 13.91
CA GLY A 322 -15.02 4.73 13.04
C GLY A 322 -14.47 6.04 13.58
N ALA A 323 -14.62 6.28 14.89
CA ALA A 323 -14.07 7.45 15.58
C ALA A 323 -12.53 7.50 15.59
N ARG A 324 -11.88 6.33 15.47
CA ARG A 324 -10.42 6.13 15.45
C ARG A 324 -9.87 5.77 14.07
N SER A 325 -10.73 5.72 13.05
CA SER A 325 -10.35 5.22 11.72
C SER A 325 -9.14 5.96 11.14
N TYR A 326 -9.02 7.25 11.41
CA TYR A 326 -7.85 8.05 11.02
C TYR A 326 -6.56 7.58 11.68
N GLY A 327 -6.56 7.36 12.99
CA GLY A 327 -5.39 6.83 13.70
C GLY A 327 -5.05 5.41 13.25
N ILE A 328 -6.05 4.53 13.14
CA ILE A 328 -5.84 3.16 12.66
C ILE A 328 -5.20 3.18 11.26
N TYR A 329 -5.73 4.00 10.34
CA TYR A 329 -5.19 4.17 9.01
C TYR A 329 -3.77 4.77 9.00
N LEU A 330 -3.43 5.67 9.92
CA LEU A 330 -2.07 6.21 10.00
C LEU A 330 -1.06 5.16 10.45
N TRP A 331 -1.38 4.42 11.52
CA TRP A 331 -0.43 3.53 12.18
C TRP A 331 -0.26 2.18 11.48
N HIS A 332 -1.31 1.64 10.82
CA HIS A 332 -1.27 0.25 10.33
C HIS A 332 -0.13 -0.02 9.35
N TRP A 333 0.11 0.88 8.40
CA TRP A 333 1.09 0.66 7.35
C TRP A 333 2.54 0.81 7.82
N PRO A 334 2.95 1.93 8.47
CA PRO A 334 4.32 2.02 9.00
C PRO A 334 4.66 0.90 9.99
N VAL A 335 3.70 0.50 10.84
CA VAL A 335 3.88 -0.62 11.78
C VAL A 335 4.02 -1.94 11.03
N TRP A 336 3.25 -2.15 9.96
CA TRP A 336 3.40 -3.31 9.07
C TRP A 336 4.78 -3.35 8.43
N VAL A 337 5.24 -2.24 7.83
CA VAL A 337 6.57 -2.14 7.20
C VAL A 337 7.66 -2.47 8.22
N LEU A 338 7.65 -1.85 9.39
CA LEU A 338 8.67 -2.11 10.43
C LEU A 338 8.63 -3.56 10.93
N GLY A 339 7.44 -4.15 11.09
CA GLY A 339 7.30 -5.55 11.48
C GLY A 339 7.76 -6.51 10.38
N ALA A 340 7.45 -6.23 9.12
CA ALA A 340 7.83 -7.02 7.97
C ALA A 340 9.35 -6.99 7.71
N GLU A 341 10.01 -5.87 8.01
CA GLU A 341 11.47 -5.77 7.99
C GLU A 341 12.10 -6.55 9.15
N LEU A 342 11.57 -6.39 10.37
CA LEU A 342 12.11 -7.07 11.56
C LEU A 342 11.99 -8.60 11.49
N MET A 343 10.90 -9.13 10.92
CA MET A 343 10.68 -10.58 10.79
C MET A 343 11.32 -11.19 9.54
N GLY A 344 11.86 -10.36 8.63
CA GLY A 344 12.46 -10.82 7.37
C GLY A 344 11.47 -11.56 6.44
N PRO A 345 11.98 -12.22 5.38
CA PRO A 345 11.15 -12.90 4.38
C PRO A 345 10.28 -14.03 4.95
N GLU A 346 10.80 -14.80 5.92
CA GLU A 346 10.07 -15.91 6.55
C GLU A 346 8.82 -15.43 7.29
N GLY A 347 8.86 -14.24 7.88
CA GLY A 347 7.72 -13.62 8.55
C GLY A 347 6.60 -13.18 7.60
N ARG A 348 6.83 -13.14 6.30
CA ARG A 348 5.87 -12.64 5.29
C ARG A 348 5.02 -13.76 4.68
N THR A 349 5.30 -15.03 5.01
CA THR A 349 4.63 -16.20 4.41
C THR A 349 3.99 -17.12 5.45
N GLY A 350 3.02 -17.94 5.02
CA GLY A 350 2.40 -18.98 5.84
C GLY A 350 1.91 -18.50 7.22
N VAL A 351 2.30 -19.21 8.28
CA VAL A 351 1.96 -18.87 9.68
C VAL A 351 2.65 -17.56 10.13
N GLY A 352 3.83 -17.26 9.58
CA GLY A 352 4.55 -16.01 9.83
C GLY A 352 3.70 -14.80 9.43
N ALA A 353 3.10 -14.83 8.24
CA ALA A 353 2.26 -13.76 7.73
C ALA A 353 1.07 -13.44 8.65
N TRP A 354 0.37 -14.47 9.13
CA TRP A 354 -0.73 -14.32 10.07
C TRP A 354 -0.27 -13.77 11.43
N THR A 355 0.89 -14.24 11.91
CA THR A 355 1.48 -13.77 13.17
C THR A 355 1.85 -12.29 13.08
N LEU A 356 2.50 -11.89 11.97
CA LEU A 356 2.81 -10.49 11.66
C LEU A 356 1.52 -9.66 11.59
N GLY A 357 0.53 -10.10 10.81
CA GLY A 357 -0.75 -9.41 10.65
C GLY A 357 -1.48 -9.17 11.98
N VAL A 358 -1.59 -10.19 12.83
CA VAL A 358 -2.20 -10.07 14.16
C VAL A 358 -1.39 -9.15 15.06
N GLY A 359 -0.06 -9.29 15.09
CA GLY A 359 0.83 -8.42 15.88
C GLY A 359 0.71 -6.95 15.48
N VAL A 360 0.76 -6.67 14.17
CA VAL A 360 0.58 -5.33 13.60
C VAL A 360 -0.80 -4.77 13.95
N LEU A 361 -1.86 -5.58 13.86
CA LEU A 361 -3.21 -5.14 14.21
C LEU A 361 -3.27 -4.71 15.69
N LEU A 362 -2.74 -5.52 16.61
CA LEU A 362 -2.74 -5.21 18.04
C LEU A 362 -1.95 -3.94 18.35
N ILE A 363 -0.75 -3.80 17.78
CA ILE A 363 0.09 -2.60 17.94
C ILE A 363 -0.62 -1.36 17.36
N THR A 364 -1.21 -1.48 16.17
CA THR A 364 -1.98 -0.41 15.51
C THR A 364 -3.13 0.06 16.38
N ILE A 365 -3.92 -0.87 16.91
CA ILE A 365 -5.07 -0.56 17.77
C ILE A 365 -4.59 0.10 19.08
N ALA A 366 -3.49 -0.38 19.67
CA ALA A 366 -2.89 0.23 20.85
C ALA A 366 -2.41 1.67 20.57
N CYS A 367 -1.58 1.86 19.54
CA CYS A 367 -1.06 3.17 19.13
C CYS A 367 -2.19 4.15 18.77
N ALA A 368 -3.17 3.74 17.97
CA ALA A 368 -4.32 4.56 17.62
C ALA A 368 -5.15 4.92 18.86
N THR A 369 -5.33 4.01 19.82
CA THR A 369 -6.09 4.27 21.05
C THR A 369 -5.35 5.23 21.98
N LEU A 370 -4.04 5.04 22.16
CA LEU A 370 -3.20 5.91 22.97
C LEU A 370 -3.08 7.31 22.36
N SER A 371 -2.80 7.40 21.06
CA SER A 371 -2.80 8.66 20.29
C SER A 371 -4.14 9.38 20.43
N TYR A 372 -5.25 8.68 20.18
CA TYR A 372 -6.57 9.28 20.25
C TYR A 372 -6.88 9.86 21.63
N ARG A 373 -6.58 9.09 22.69
CA ARG A 373 -6.92 9.47 24.06
C ARG A 373 -6.02 10.56 24.63
N TYR A 374 -4.71 10.48 24.39
CA TYR A 374 -3.71 11.28 25.10
C TYR A 374 -3.13 12.41 24.26
N LEU A 375 -3.26 12.36 22.93
CA LEU A 375 -2.74 13.39 22.03
C LEU A 375 -3.87 14.12 21.29
N GLU A 376 -4.74 13.39 20.60
CA GLU A 376 -5.74 14.00 19.72
C GLU A 376 -6.86 14.69 20.50
N LEU A 377 -7.50 14.00 21.47
CA LEU A 377 -8.60 14.60 22.24
C LEU A 377 -8.20 15.89 22.98
N PRO A 378 -7.04 15.96 23.67
CA PRO A 378 -6.58 17.20 24.29
C PRO A 378 -6.37 18.33 23.27
N VAL A 379 -5.70 18.07 22.14
CA VAL A 379 -5.44 19.11 21.12
C VAL A 379 -6.74 19.57 20.46
N ARG A 380 -7.70 18.67 20.22
CA ARG A 380 -9.02 19.02 19.70
C ARG A 380 -9.79 19.91 20.68
N ALA A 381 -9.76 19.61 21.98
CA ALA A 381 -10.51 20.33 23.00
C ALA A 381 -9.86 21.68 23.41
N LEU A 382 -8.55 21.69 23.66
CA LEU A 382 -7.82 22.81 24.25
C LEU A 382 -7.03 23.63 23.22
N GLY A 383 -6.77 23.06 22.04
CA GLY A 383 -5.82 23.59 21.07
C GLY A 383 -4.37 23.21 21.38
N LEU A 384 -3.51 23.31 20.37
CA LEU A 384 -2.11 22.86 20.43
C LEU A 384 -1.30 23.62 21.51
N ARG A 385 -1.34 24.96 21.49
CA ARG A 385 -0.59 25.80 22.45
C ARG A 385 -0.89 25.46 23.91
N ARG A 386 -2.18 25.35 24.26
CA ARG A 386 -2.60 25.02 25.64
C ARG A 386 -2.27 23.58 26.01
N SER A 387 -2.37 22.66 25.06
CA SER A 387 -1.97 21.25 25.28
C SER A 387 -0.47 21.14 25.55
N LEU A 388 0.37 21.83 24.75
CA LEU A 388 1.81 21.93 24.96
C LEU A 388 2.15 22.60 26.30
N GLY A 389 1.48 23.70 26.65
CA GLY A 389 1.69 24.36 27.95
C GLY A 389 1.40 23.44 29.15
N LEU A 390 0.39 22.57 29.04
CA LEU A 390 0.10 21.56 30.07
C LEU A 390 1.12 20.42 30.11
N LEU A 391 1.78 20.11 28.98
CA LEU A 391 2.87 19.14 28.92
C LEU A 391 4.16 19.70 29.52
N LEU A 392 4.48 20.97 29.25
CA LEU A 392 5.69 21.64 29.71
C LEU A 392 5.64 22.12 31.17
N ARG A 393 4.44 22.17 31.78
CA ARG A 393 4.25 22.55 33.19
C ARG A 393 3.56 21.44 33.99
N PRO A 394 4.15 20.22 34.06
CA PRO A 394 3.49 19.07 34.67
C PRO A 394 3.19 19.30 36.16
N ALA A 395 4.02 20.08 36.86
CA ALA A 395 3.88 20.40 38.28
C ALA A 395 2.50 21.01 38.66
N GLN A 396 1.75 21.59 37.73
CA GLN A 396 0.43 22.18 37.99
C GLN A 396 -0.75 21.19 37.75
N GLY A 397 -0.45 19.95 37.36
CA GLY A 397 -1.45 18.91 37.08
C GLY A 397 -1.54 17.81 38.14
N THR A 398 -2.59 16.99 38.05
CA THR A 398 -2.73 15.76 38.85
C THR A 398 -1.57 14.78 38.61
N LEU A 399 -1.29 13.87 39.56
CA LEU A 399 -0.21 12.88 39.43
C LEU A 399 -0.28 12.10 38.10
N ARG A 400 -1.49 11.72 37.67
CA ARG A 400 -1.71 11.06 36.38
C ARG A 400 -1.29 11.93 35.20
N ARG A 401 -1.64 13.23 35.21
CA ARG A 401 -1.24 14.17 34.14
C ARG A 401 0.26 14.40 34.13
N ARG A 402 0.90 14.49 35.31
CA ARG A 402 2.36 14.57 35.45
C ARG A 402 3.04 13.38 34.77
N ARG A 403 2.65 12.16 35.11
CA ARG A 403 3.21 10.93 34.52
C ARG A 403 3.07 10.89 33.00
N ILE A 404 1.88 11.23 32.48
CA ILE A 404 1.65 11.28 31.03
C ILE A 404 2.52 12.35 30.37
N ALA A 405 2.59 13.55 30.93
CA ALA A 405 3.40 14.64 30.40
C ALA A 405 4.89 14.29 30.39
N SER A 406 5.41 13.71 31.47
CA SER A 406 6.79 13.22 31.53
C SER A 406 7.06 12.13 30.49
N ALA A 407 6.16 11.14 30.34
CA ALA A 407 6.32 10.09 29.33
C ALA A 407 6.34 10.65 27.90
N VAL A 408 5.45 11.60 27.59
CA VAL A 408 5.44 12.28 26.28
C VAL A 408 6.71 13.09 26.07
N LEU A 409 7.21 13.80 27.08
CA LEU A 409 8.44 14.58 26.97
C LEU A 409 9.66 13.68 26.74
N VAL A 410 9.78 12.58 27.49
CA VAL A 410 10.83 11.58 27.28
C VAL A 410 10.75 11.01 25.87
N LEU A 411 9.55 10.65 25.41
CA LEU A 411 9.33 10.15 24.05
C LEU A 411 9.78 11.15 22.98
N LEU A 412 9.49 12.45 23.16
CA LEU A 412 9.95 13.49 22.24
C LEU A 412 11.46 13.70 22.29
N LEU A 413 12.06 13.67 23.49
CA LEU A 413 13.52 13.78 23.68
C LEU A 413 14.28 12.63 23.03
N LEU A 414 13.67 11.43 22.94
CA LEU A 414 14.26 10.28 22.26
C LEU A 414 14.00 10.30 20.75
N THR A 415 12.76 10.58 20.33
CA THR A 415 12.38 10.47 18.91
C THR A 415 12.91 11.61 18.04
N VAL A 416 12.97 12.85 18.55
CA VAL A 416 13.42 13.99 17.72
C VAL A 416 14.90 13.84 17.28
N PRO A 417 15.87 13.57 18.18
CA PRO A 417 17.25 13.31 17.76
C PRO A 417 17.38 12.08 16.86
N ALA A 418 16.64 11.00 17.17
CA ALA A 418 16.64 9.80 16.36
C ALA A 418 16.16 10.06 14.92
N VAL A 419 15.13 10.90 14.73
CA VAL A 419 14.67 11.31 13.40
C VAL A 419 15.74 12.12 12.67
N THR A 420 16.41 13.04 13.35
CA THR A 420 17.52 13.81 12.76
C THR A 420 18.64 12.88 12.29
N ILE A 421 19.03 11.91 13.12
CA ILE A 421 20.04 10.90 12.76
C ILE A 421 19.54 10.08 11.57
N ALA A 422 18.31 9.55 11.63
CA ALA A 422 17.72 8.73 10.58
C ALA A 422 17.71 9.44 9.22
N VAL A 423 17.38 10.73 9.18
CA VAL A 423 17.44 11.52 7.94
C VAL A 423 18.89 11.75 7.48
N ALA A 424 19.81 12.02 8.41
CA ALA A 424 21.22 12.27 8.08
C ALA A 424 21.98 11.03 7.62
N THR A 425 21.59 9.84 8.10
CA THR A 425 22.22 8.55 7.76
C THR A 425 21.39 7.72 6.77
N ALA A 426 20.31 8.28 6.23
CA ALA A 426 19.46 7.60 5.26
C ALA A 426 20.27 7.21 4.02
N PRO A 427 20.24 5.93 3.59
CA PRO A 427 20.91 5.55 2.36
C PRO A 427 20.19 6.16 1.15
N SER A 428 20.95 6.43 0.09
CA SER A 428 20.41 6.99 -1.15
C SER A 428 19.67 5.95 -2.00
N ARG A 429 19.92 4.66 -1.76
CA ARG A 429 19.37 3.52 -2.50
C ARG A 429 19.12 2.35 -1.53
N SER A 430 18.20 1.46 -1.89
CA SER A 430 18.01 0.19 -1.17
C SER A 430 19.16 -0.77 -1.47
N SER A 431 19.37 -1.74 -0.58
CA SER A 431 20.29 -2.86 -0.80
C SER A 431 20.00 -3.60 -2.12
N SER A 432 18.73 -3.74 -2.51
CA SER A 432 18.32 -4.36 -3.78
C SER A 432 18.78 -3.57 -5.00
N ALA A 433 18.61 -2.24 -4.96
CA ALA A 433 19.08 -1.36 -6.02
C ALA A 433 20.61 -1.36 -6.11
N GLU A 434 21.31 -1.43 -4.97
CA GLU A 434 22.77 -1.58 -4.93
C GLU A 434 23.23 -2.90 -5.56
N ALA A 435 22.56 -4.02 -5.25
CA ALA A 435 22.86 -5.34 -5.81
C ALA A 435 22.68 -5.36 -7.35
N ILE A 436 21.58 -4.78 -7.85
CA ILE A 436 21.32 -4.67 -9.30
C ILE A 436 22.41 -3.82 -9.98
N LEU A 437 22.72 -2.64 -9.43
CA LEU A 437 23.71 -1.72 -10.01
C LEU A 437 25.10 -2.36 -10.10
N ARG A 438 25.50 -3.09 -9.05
CA ARG A 438 26.74 -3.86 -9.02
C ARG A 438 26.82 -4.87 -10.17
N GLY A 439 25.71 -5.57 -10.44
CA GLY A 439 25.57 -6.46 -11.58
C GLY A 439 25.72 -5.74 -12.93
N GLN A 440 25.00 -4.63 -13.11
CA GLN A 440 25.07 -3.82 -14.33
C GLN A 440 26.49 -3.28 -14.60
N GLU A 441 27.18 -2.81 -13.57
CA GLU A 441 28.56 -2.33 -13.68
C GLU A 441 29.53 -3.44 -14.09
N ALA A 442 29.35 -4.66 -13.57
CA ALA A 442 30.17 -5.81 -13.96
C ALA A 442 29.96 -6.20 -15.42
N LEU A 443 28.71 -6.26 -15.89
CA LEU A 443 28.42 -6.56 -17.30
C LEU A 443 28.96 -5.48 -18.25
N ARG A 444 28.85 -4.20 -17.89
CA ARG A 444 29.42 -3.08 -18.68
C ARG A 444 30.94 -3.15 -18.78
N LYS A 445 31.64 -3.42 -17.67
CA LYS A 445 33.12 -3.57 -17.67
C LYS A 445 33.56 -4.71 -18.59
N LYS A 446 32.79 -5.79 -18.63
CA LYS A 446 33.08 -6.96 -19.47
C LYS A 446 32.89 -6.69 -20.97
N GLN A 447 31.86 -5.96 -21.38
CA GLN A 447 31.70 -5.58 -22.80
C GLN A 447 32.93 -4.83 -23.35
N ALA A 448 33.73 -4.20 -22.47
CA ALA A 448 34.98 -3.53 -22.83
C ALA A 448 36.22 -4.46 -22.90
N THR A 449 36.12 -5.74 -22.52
CA THR A 449 37.26 -6.68 -22.45
C THR A 449 37.00 -7.90 -23.33
N PRO A 450 37.83 -8.18 -24.36
CA PRO A 450 37.63 -9.35 -25.22
C PRO A 450 37.80 -10.66 -24.41
N PRO A 451 37.05 -11.72 -24.76
CA PRO A 451 37.09 -12.97 -24.02
C PRO A 451 38.50 -13.61 -24.11
N PRO A 452 39.01 -14.19 -23.01
CA PRO A 452 40.27 -14.93 -23.04
C PRO A 452 40.15 -16.14 -23.98
N ALA A 453 41.25 -16.50 -24.65
CA ALA A 453 41.31 -17.65 -25.55
C ALA A 453 40.92 -18.94 -24.80
N ALA A 454 40.05 -19.75 -25.42
CA ALA A 454 39.55 -20.99 -24.84
C ALA A 454 40.72 -21.93 -24.50
N ALA A 455 40.89 -22.24 -23.21
CA ALA A 455 41.80 -23.29 -22.77
C ALA A 455 41.13 -24.65 -22.96
N ALA A 456 41.85 -25.63 -23.50
CA ALA A 456 41.37 -27.00 -23.68
C ALA A 456 41.18 -27.67 -22.31
N SER A 457 39.96 -27.58 -21.78
CA SER A 457 39.49 -28.26 -20.58
C SER A 457 38.38 -29.25 -20.95
N SER A 458 38.36 -30.42 -20.32
CA SER A 458 37.27 -31.41 -20.46
C SER A 458 35.99 -31.01 -19.72
N LYS A 459 36.04 -29.97 -18.87
CA LYS A 459 34.88 -29.37 -18.21
C LYS A 459 34.50 -28.05 -18.88
N PRO A 460 33.21 -27.73 -19.02
CA PRO A 460 32.77 -26.45 -19.58
C PRO A 460 33.44 -25.27 -18.86
N THR A 461 34.10 -24.42 -19.62
CA THR A 461 34.67 -23.16 -19.18
C THR A 461 33.67 -22.02 -19.39
N GLY A 462 33.97 -20.81 -18.90
CA GLY A 462 33.11 -19.65 -19.20
C GLY A 462 32.91 -19.44 -20.70
N GLY A 463 33.93 -19.70 -21.52
CA GLY A 463 33.84 -19.62 -22.99
C GLY A 463 32.78 -20.52 -23.62
N ASP A 464 32.33 -21.56 -22.92
CA ASP A 464 31.35 -22.54 -23.41
C ASP A 464 29.90 -22.22 -22.97
N ILE A 465 29.71 -21.19 -22.15
CA ILE A 465 28.44 -20.89 -21.49
C ILE A 465 27.84 -19.57 -22.01
N THR A 466 26.59 -19.64 -22.46
CA THR A 466 25.71 -18.50 -22.67
C THR A 466 24.64 -18.51 -21.58
N ALA A 467 24.53 -17.45 -20.80
CA ALA A 467 23.55 -17.27 -19.74
C ALA A 467 22.58 -16.14 -20.09
N VAL A 468 21.29 -16.43 -20.04
CA VAL A 468 20.22 -15.43 -20.20
C VAL A 468 19.35 -15.44 -18.97
N GLY A 469 19.18 -14.29 -18.33
CA GLY A 469 18.48 -14.22 -17.06
C GLY A 469 17.77 -12.91 -16.76
N ASP A 470 17.14 -12.91 -15.60
CA ASP A 470 16.42 -11.77 -15.03
C ASP A 470 17.29 -10.98 -14.05
N SER A 471 16.65 -10.19 -13.19
CA SER A 471 17.31 -9.35 -12.20
C SER A 471 18.12 -10.13 -11.16
N VAL A 472 17.75 -11.38 -10.86
CA VAL A 472 18.46 -12.23 -9.89
C VAL A 472 19.80 -12.69 -10.47
N MET A 473 19.79 -13.10 -11.76
CA MET A 473 21.04 -13.40 -12.47
C MET A 473 21.88 -12.13 -12.65
N LEU A 474 21.25 -11.00 -12.96
CA LEU A 474 21.93 -9.71 -13.08
C LEU A 474 22.68 -9.37 -11.77
N ALA A 475 22.00 -9.44 -10.63
CA ALA A 475 22.60 -9.20 -9.32
C ALA A 475 23.73 -10.20 -8.98
N SER A 476 23.69 -11.42 -9.54
CA SER A 476 24.71 -12.48 -9.36
C SER A 476 25.82 -12.49 -10.42
N SER A 477 25.76 -11.58 -11.40
CA SER A 477 26.68 -11.57 -12.56
C SER A 477 28.16 -11.46 -12.16
N PRO A 478 28.56 -10.66 -11.15
CA PRO A 478 29.97 -10.58 -10.75
C PRO A 478 30.52 -11.92 -10.24
N GLU A 479 29.73 -12.68 -9.49
CA GLU A 479 30.12 -13.98 -8.95
C GLU A 479 30.09 -15.07 -10.02
N LEU A 480 29.12 -15.03 -10.94
CA LEU A 480 29.11 -15.91 -12.11
C LEU A 480 30.34 -15.69 -12.98
N GLU A 481 30.76 -14.44 -13.19
CA GLU A 481 31.98 -14.12 -13.92
C GLU A 481 33.23 -14.62 -13.20
N THR A 482 33.28 -14.44 -11.88
CA THR A 482 34.40 -14.93 -11.06
C THR A 482 34.51 -16.45 -11.13
N ARG A 483 33.37 -17.15 -11.15
CA ARG A 483 33.30 -18.60 -11.23
C ARG A 483 33.60 -19.14 -12.62
N TYR A 484 33.10 -18.47 -13.66
CA TYR A 484 33.22 -18.84 -15.05
C TYR A 484 33.80 -17.68 -15.88
N PRO A 485 35.10 -17.36 -15.74
CA PRO A 485 35.71 -16.28 -16.50
C PRO A 485 35.44 -16.44 -18.00
N GLY A 486 34.87 -15.40 -18.62
CA GLY A 486 34.51 -15.42 -20.04
C GLY A 486 33.07 -15.85 -20.38
N ILE A 487 32.22 -16.19 -19.39
CA ILE A 487 30.78 -16.51 -19.57
C ILE A 487 30.00 -15.40 -20.30
N SER A 488 29.20 -15.72 -21.31
CA SER A 488 28.38 -14.71 -21.99
C SER A 488 27.10 -14.50 -21.20
N ILE A 489 26.94 -13.39 -20.47
CA ILE A 489 25.75 -13.12 -19.65
C ILE A 489 24.93 -11.99 -20.27
N ASP A 490 23.66 -12.26 -20.55
CA ASP A 490 22.65 -11.25 -20.87
C ASP A 490 21.54 -11.31 -19.81
N ALA A 491 21.54 -10.34 -18.88
CA ALA A 491 20.59 -10.29 -17.78
C ALA A 491 20.05 -8.87 -17.56
N GLU A 492 18.75 -8.75 -17.26
CA GLU A 492 18.07 -7.46 -17.16
C GLU A 492 16.93 -7.46 -16.13
N VAL A 493 16.68 -6.29 -15.55
CA VAL A 493 15.62 -6.08 -14.58
C VAL A 493 14.24 -6.32 -15.19
N SER A 494 13.34 -6.94 -14.42
CA SER A 494 11.95 -7.21 -14.83
C SER A 494 11.78 -8.10 -16.06
N ARG A 495 12.85 -8.76 -16.53
CA ARG A 495 12.77 -9.68 -17.67
C ARG A 495 12.05 -10.96 -17.29
N GLY A 496 11.01 -11.31 -18.04
CA GLY A 496 10.32 -12.61 -17.98
C GLY A 496 10.79 -13.58 -19.06
N LEU A 497 10.34 -14.84 -18.98
CA LEU A 497 10.76 -15.92 -19.89
C LEU A 497 10.52 -15.59 -21.37
N GLY A 498 9.33 -15.11 -21.74
CA GLY A 498 9.00 -14.82 -23.14
C GLY A 498 9.94 -13.79 -23.80
N ALA A 499 10.29 -12.72 -23.09
CA ALA A 499 11.25 -11.71 -23.58
C ALA A 499 12.67 -12.27 -23.67
N GLY A 500 13.11 -13.01 -22.64
CA GLY A 500 14.42 -13.64 -22.65
C GLY A 500 14.57 -14.71 -23.73
N LEU A 501 13.51 -15.45 -24.06
CA LEU A 501 13.50 -16.42 -25.15
C LEU A 501 13.72 -15.77 -26.52
N GLY A 502 13.16 -14.58 -26.75
CA GLY A 502 13.45 -13.81 -27.97
C GLY A 502 14.95 -13.49 -28.13
N ILE A 503 15.65 -13.20 -27.03
CA ILE A 503 17.10 -13.00 -27.02
C ILE A 503 17.82 -14.31 -27.35
N VAL A 504 17.41 -15.44 -26.76
CA VAL A 504 18.01 -16.75 -27.07
C VAL A 504 17.82 -17.09 -28.56
N GLU A 505 16.63 -16.85 -29.11
CA GLU A 505 16.32 -17.05 -30.53
C GLU A 505 17.20 -16.18 -31.43
N ASP A 506 17.41 -14.92 -31.08
CA ASP A 506 18.25 -14.02 -31.86
C ASP A 506 19.74 -14.39 -31.78
N LEU A 507 20.25 -14.78 -30.61
CA LEU A 507 21.60 -15.34 -30.47
C LEU A 507 21.76 -16.63 -31.29
N ALA A 508 20.73 -17.47 -31.37
CA ALA A 508 20.75 -18.69 -32.17
C ALA A 508 20.88 -18.38 -33.66
N LYS A 509 20.06 -17.44 -34.16
CA LYS A 509 20.08 -17.00 -35.57
C LYS A 509 21.44 -16.46 -36.01
N HIS A 510 22.16 -15.79 -35.11
CA HIS A 510 23.49 -15.23 -35.39
C HIS A 510 24.64 -16.19 -35.07
N GLY A 511 24.36 -17.44 -34.70
CA GLY A 511 25.40 -18.44 -34.37
C GLY A 511 26.18 -18.13 -33.09
N GLN A 512 25.63 -17.31 -32.18
CA GLN A 512 26.29 -16.82 -30.98
C GLN A 512 25.99 -17.67 -29.73
N LEU A 513 25.06 -18.63 -29.81
CA LEU A 513 24.78 -19.55 -28.71
C LEU A 513 25.90 -20.58 -28.53
N ARG A 514 26.48 -20.58 -27.33
CA ARG A 514 27.53 -21.52 -26.91
C ARG A 514 26.96 -22.88 -26.53
N HIS A 515 27.83 -23.83 -26.14
CA HIS A 515 27.46 -25.24 -25.95
C HIS A 515 26.52 -25.47 -24.75
N VAL A 516 26.62 -24.64 -23.71
CA VAL A 516 25.76 -24.71 -22.51
C VAL A 516 24.93 -23.43 -22.41
N LEU A 517 23.61 -23.56 -22.34
CA LEU A 517 22.70 -22.47 -22.02
C LEU A 517 22.33 -22.49 -20.55
N VAL A 518 22.42 -21.35 -19.87
CA VAL A 518 21.92 -21.17 -18.50
C VAL A 518 20.75 -20.18 -18.55
N ILE A 519 19.55 -20.61 -18.15
CA ILE A 519 18.34 -19.80 -18.23
C ILE A 519 17.79 -19.56 -16.82
N GLY A 520 17.78 -18.30 -16.38
CA GLY A 520 17.24 -17.90 -15.07
C GLY A 520 16.21 -16.80 -15.20
N LEU A 521 14.99 -17.16 -15.62
CA LEU A 521 13.91 -16.23 -16.01
C LEU A 521 12.58 -16.51 -15.29
N GLY A 522 12.63 -17.16 -14.13
CA GLY A 522 11.44 -17.60 -13.39
C GLY A 522 10.90 -16.59 -12.37
N THR A 523 11.59 -15.48 -12.12
CA THR A 523 11.22 -14.56 -11.02
C THR A 523 10.07 -13.62 -11.42
N ASN A 524 10.08 -13.11 -12.65
CA ASN A 524 9.22 -11.99 -13.09
C ASN A 524 7.95 -12.41 -13.82
N GLY A 525 7.52 -13.67 -13.69
CA GLY A 525 6.25 -14.12 -14.26
C GLY A 525 6.13 -15.63 -14.30
N PRO A 526 4.95 -16.14 -14.70
CA PRO A 526 4.75 -17.57 -14.91
C PRO A 526 5.62 -18.07 -16.06
N VAL A 527 5.96 -19.35 -16.00
CA VAL A 527 6.62 -20.10 -17.06
C VAL A 527 5.57 -21.01 -17.68
N LEU A 528 5.36 -20.88 -18.99
CA LEU A 528 4.38 -21.68 -19.72
C LEU A 528 5.06 -22.88 -20.38
N ASP A 529 4.33 -24.00 -20.49
CA ASP A 529 4.82 -25.21 -21.16
C ASP A 529 5.25 -24.92 -22.61
N ASP A 530 4.53 -24.06 -23.33
CA ASP A 530 4.86 -23.63 -24.69
C ASP A 530 6.20 -22.88 -24.78
N ASP A 531 6.54 -22.07 -23.77
CA ASP A 531 7.82 -21.35 -23.73
C ASP A 531 8.98 -22.32 -23.52
N LEU A 532 8.80 -23.35 -22.66
CA LEU A 532 9.81 -24.38 -22.44
C LEU A 532 10.01 -25.26 -23.68
N ALA A 533 8.92 -25.58 -24.39
CA ALA A 533 8.99 -26.30 -25.67
C ALA A 533 9.74 -25.50 -26.74
N ARG A 534 9.49 -24.20 -26.85
CA ARG A 534 10.22 -23.31 -27.75
C ARG A 534 11.70 -23.17 -27.36
N LEU A 535 12.00 -22.99 -26.08
CA LEU A 535 13.37 -22.94 -25.57
C LEU A 535 14.15 -24.21 -25.96
N ARG A 536 13.52 -25.39 -25.83
CA ARG A 536 14.10 -26.66 -26.27
C ARG A 536 14.43 -26.66 -27.76
N ALA A 537 13.49 -26.22 -28.60
CA ALA A 537 13.68 -26.20 -30.04
C ALA A 537 14.86 -25.31 -30.44
N VAL A 538 15.01 -24.16 -29.78
CA VAL A 538 16.10 -23.20 -30.04
C VAL A 538 17.44 -23.69 -29.49
N ALA A 539 17.44 -24.37 -28.34
CA ALA A 539 18.66 -24.96 -27.77
C ALA A 539 19.28 -26.01 -28.70
N GLY A 540 18.47 -26.75 -29.46
CA GLY A 540 18.93 -27.75 -30.43
C GLY A 540 19.63 -28.92 -29.73
N THR A 541 20.93 -29.10 -29.97
CA THR A 541 21.75 -30.14 -29.33
C THR A 541 22.50 -29.67 -28.08
N ARG A 542 22.37 -28.38 -27.72
CA ARG A 542 23.10 -27.77 -26.61
C ARG A 542 22.58 -28.26 -25.26
N GLN A 543 23.41 -28.21 -24.24
CA GLN A 543 22.98 -28.55 -22.87
C GLN A 543 22.26 -27.36 -22.21
N LEU A 544 21.28 -27.65 -21.36
CA LEU A 544 20.44 -26.63 -20.74
C LEU A 544 20.48 -26.73 -19.21
N VAL A 545 20.81 -25.61 -18.57
CA VAL A 545 20.63 -25.38 -17.14
C VAL A 545 19.45 -24.45 -16.95
N LEU A 546 18.44 -24.90 -16.21
CA LEU A 546 17.29 -24.09 -15.82
C LEU A 546 17.47 -23.67 -14.36
N VAL A 547 17.57 -22.38 -14.07
CA VAL A 547 17.67 -21.88 -12.70
C VAL A 547 16.26 -21.66 -12.16
N ASN A 548 15.90 -22.35 -11.07
CA ASN A 548 14.59 -22.15 -10.44
C ASN A 548 14.55 -20.83 -9.65
N ALA A 549 13.35 -20.33 -9.35
CA ALA A 549 13.14 -19.01 -8.77
C ALA A 549 12.96 -19.05 -7.25
N HIS A 550 13.34 -17.96 -6.58
CA HIS A 550 13.11 -17.72 -5.15
C HIS A 550 12.56 -16.31 -4.95
N ALA A 551 11.30 -16.20 -4.53
CA ALA A 551 10.70 -14.98 -3.99
C ALA A 551 9.33 -15.30 -3.36
N ASP A 552 8.81 -14.37 -2.55
CA ASP A 552 7.42 -14.38 -2.10
C ASP A 552 6.47 -13.91 -3.21
N ARG A 553 6.20 -14.82 -4.16
CA ARG A 553 5.24 -14.65 -5.27
C ARG A 553 4.42 -15.94 -5.43
N ASP A 554 3.12 -15.79 -5.67
CA ASP A 554 2.16 -16.89 -5.75
C ASP A 554 2.41 -17.84 -6.93
N TRP A 555 3.04 -17.37 -8.01
CA TRP A 555 3.40 -18.22 -9.17
C TRP A 555 4.69 -19.04 -9.00
N ILE A 556 5.60 -18.67 -8.10
CA ILE A 556 6.93 -19.30 -8.01
C ILE A 556 6.89 -20.79 -7.69
N PRO A 557 6.02 -21.28 -6.78
CA PRO A 557 5.88 -22.73 -6.57
C PRO A 557 5.52 -23.49 -7.85
N GLY A 558 4.62 -22.93 -8.67
CA GLY A 558 4.23 -23.50 -9.96
C GLY A 558 5.40 -23.52 -10.95
N VAL A 559 6.05 -22.37 -11.14
CA VAL A 559 7.25 -22.24 -11.99
C VAL A 559 8.31 -23.26 -11.61
N ASN A 560 8.63 -23.38 -10.33
CA ASN A 560 9.67 -24.32 -9.87
C ASN A 560 9.28 -25.78 -10.13
N ALA A 561 8.00 -26.14 -9.97
CA ALA A 561 7.50 -27.47 -10.29
C ALA A 561 7.57 -27.76 -11.79
N ASP A 562 7.21 -26.79 -12.63
CA ASP A 562 7.21 -26.94 -14.09
C ASP A 562 8.63 -27.06 -14.65
N LEU A 563 9.58 -26.27 -14.14
CA LEU A 563 11.00 -26.40 -14.49
C LEU A 563 11.57 -27.77 -14.11
N GLN A 564 11.23 -28.28 -12.92
CA GLN A 564 11.65 -29.62 -12.49
C GLN A 564 11.02 -30.73 -13.32
N LYS A 565 9.72 -30.64 -13.61
CA LYS A 565 8.99 -31.57 -14.47
C LYS A 565 9.60 -31.60 -15.88
N PHE A 566 9.85 -30.42 -16.45
CA PHE A 566 10.46 -30.31 -17.77
C PHE A 566 11.88 -30.91 -17.78
N ALA A 567 12.70 -30.56 -16.79
CA ALA A 567 14.03 -31.15 -16.67
C ALA A 567 13.93 -32.67 -16.55
N ALA A 568 13.05 -33.22 -15.70
CA ALA A 568 12.85 -34.67 -15.53
C ALA A 568 12.55 -35.41 -16.85
N GLN A 569 11.82 -34.77 -17.76
CA GLN A 569 11.41 -35.35 -19.05
C GLN A 569 12.49 -35.29 -20.15
N HIS A 570 13.58 -34.55 -19.96
CA HIS A 570 14.56 -34.27 -21.02
C HIS A 570 16.00 -34.53 -20.56
N ARG A 571 16.74 -35.36 -21.32
CA ARG A 571 18.20 -35.49 -21.15
C ARG A 571 18.91 -34.21 -21.59
N GLY A 572 20.03 -33.91 -20.94
CA GLY A 572 20.78 -32.68 -21.20
C GLY A 572 20.11 -31.45 -20.61
N VAL A 573 19.12 -31.63 -19.72
CA VAL A 573 18.46 -30.56 -18.97
C VAL A 573 18.56 -30.82 -17.48
N VAL A 574 19.15 -29.87 -16.76
CA VAL A 574 19.31 -29.95 -15.30
C VAL A 574 18.82 -28.66 -14.66
N VAL A 575 18.13 -28.77 -13.53
CA VAL A 575 17.75 -27.62 -12.72
C VAL A 575 18.90 -27.23 -11.78
N ALA A 576 19.32 -25.97 -11.85
CA ALA A 576 20.10 -25.34 -10.79
C ALA A 576 19.14 -24.90 -9.67
N ASP A 577 19.19 -25.61 -8.54
CA ASP A 577 18.27 -25.38 -7.42
C ASP A 577 18.71 -24.18 -6.55
N TRP A 578 18.55 -22.98 -7.12
CA TRP A 578 18.75 -21.71 -6.43
C TRP A 578 17.83 -21.56 -5.22
N ASN A 579 16.56 -21.94 -5.36
CA ASN A 579 15.57 -21.84 -4.28
C ASN A 579 16.02 -22.58 -3.02
N ALA A 580 16.44 -23.84 -3.14
CA ALA A 580 16.95 -24.60 -1.99
C ALA A 580 18.29 -24.05 -1.47
N ALA A 581 19.14 -23.52 -2.36
CA ALA A 581 20.45 -22.99 -1.98
C ALA A 581 20.36 -21.72 -1.09
N ILE A 582 19.35 -20.87 -1.32
CA ILE A 582 19.18 -19.60 -0.62
C ILE A 582 18.16 -19.63 0.52
N THR A 583 17.17 -20.54 0.48
CA THR A 583 16.14 -20.70 1.53
C THR A 583 16.72 -20.74 2.96
N PRO A 584 17.82 -21.46 3.27
CA PRO A 584 18.35 -21.48 4.64
C PRO A 584 19.16 -20.23 5.03
N ARG A 585 19.38 -19.30 4.10
CA ARG A 585 20.20 -18.10 4.26
C ARG A 585 19.53 -16.85 3.64
N PRO A 586 18.31 -16.50 4.07
CA PRO A 586 17.62 -15.30 3.59
C PRO A 586 18.37 -14.01 3.97
N ASP A 587 19.28 -14.07 4.93
CA ASP A 587 20.20 -12.99 5.33
C ASP A 587 21.21 -12.61 4.24
N LEU A 588 21.37 -13.43 3.20
CA LEU A 588 22.25 -13.16 2.05
C LEU A 588 21.53 -12.52 0.86
N LEU A 589 20.25 -12.21 1.04
CA LEU A 589 19.43 -11.46 0.09
C LEU A 589 19.32 -10.01 0.57
N ALA A 590 19.16 -9.10 -0.39
CA ALA A 590 18.75 -7.73 -0.14
C ALA A 590 17.43 -7.66 0.63
N GLY A 591 17.09 -6.50 1.17
CA GLY A 591 15.89 -6.26 1.99
C GLY A 591 14.56 -6.62 1.32
N ASP A 592 14.54 -6.74 -0.02
CA ASP A 592 13.37 -7.22 -0.76
C ASP A 592 13.17 -8.75 -0.70
N GLY A 593 14.16 -9.50 -0.22
CA GLY A 593 14.15 -10.97 -0.13
C GLY A 593 14.23 -11.66 -1.50
N ILE A 594 14.74 -10.98 -2.53
CA ILE A 594 14.82 -11.50 -3.90
C ILE A 594 16.24 -11.38 -4.46
N HIS A 595 16.86 -10.20 -4.35
CA HIS A 595 18.13 -9.95 -5.00
C HIS A 595 19.30 -10.42 -4.13
N PRO A 596 20.19 -11.27 -4.64
CA PRO A 596 21.35 -11.71 -3.87
C PRO A 596 22.39 -10.60 -3.68
N GLU A 597 22.85 -10.46 -2.44
CA GLU A 597 24.07 -9.73 -2.09
C GLU A 597 25.31 -10.58 -2.43
N PRO A 598 26.57 -10.09 -2.32
CA PRO A 598 27.74 -10.80 -2.84
C PRO A 598 27.88 -12.28 -2.39
N GLU A 599 27.67 -12.58 -1.11
CA GLU A 599 27.68 -13.97 -0.63
C GLU A 599 26.51 -14.80 -1.17
N GLY A 600 25.34 -14.19 -1.35
CA GLY A 600 24.19 -14.81 -2.02
C GLY A 600 24.45 -15.08 -3.50
N GLY A 601 25.13 -14.15 -4.19
CA GLY A 601 25.53 -14.29 -5.58
C GLY A 601 26.54 -15.43 -5.75
N ALA A 602 27.42 -15.64 -4.77
CA ALA A 602 28.36 -16.76 -4.77
C ALA A 602 27.63 -18.09 -4.67
N ARG A 603 26.57 -18.17 -3.85
CA ARG A 603 25.68 -19.35 -3.76
C ARG A 603 24.89 -19.58 -5.03
N TYR A 604 24.42 -18.50 -5.69
CA TYR A 604 23.78 -18.60 -7.00
C TYR A 604 24.75 -19.23 -8.02
N ALA A 605 25.98 -18.72 -8.08
CA ALA A 605 27.03 -19.28 -8.94
C ALA A 605 27.39 -20.73 -8.58
N ASP A 606 27.37 -21.12 -7.29
CA ASP A 606 27.52 -22.50 -6.84
C ASP A 606 26.40 -23.42 -7.34
N ALA A 607 25.13 -22.97 -7.27
CA ALA A 607 23.99 -23.73 -7.75
C ALA A 607 24.10 -23.98 -9.26
N VAL A 608 24.43 -22.95 -10.04
CA VAL A 608 24.72 -23.07 -11.47
C VAL A 608 25.89 -24.03 -11.72
N SER A 609 26.97 -23.91 -10.94
CA SER A 609 28.15 -24.77 -11.11
C SER A 609 27.85 -26.25 -10.87
N LYS A 610 27.04 -26.56 -9.86
CA LYS A 610 26.59 -27.92 -9.57
C LYS A 610 25.76 -28.48 -10.72
N ALA A 611 24.86 -27.68 -11.30
CA ALA A 611 24.04 -28.10 -12.44
C ALA A 611 24.89 -28.33 -13.71
N VAL A 612 25.83 -27.43 -14.01
CA VAL A 612 26.78 -27.58 -15.13
C VAL A 612 27.62 -28.86 -14.96
N ALA A 613 28.06 -29.18 -13.73
CA ALA A 613 28.78 -30.42 -13.45
C ALA A 613 27.89 -31.66 -13.62
N ALA A 614 26.63 -31.60 -13.20
CA ALA A 614 25.67 -32.70 -13.37
C ALA A 614 25.39 -33.00 -14.85
N LEU A 615 25.38 -31.98 -15.72
CA LEU A 615 25.26 -32.15 -17.17
C LEU A 615 26.42 -32.95 -17.79
N GLN A 616 27.56 -33.06 -17.11
CA GLN A 616 28.70 -33.85 -17.59
C GLN A 616 28.60 -35.33 -17.19
N GLN A 617 27.58 -35.73 -16.43
CA GLN A 617 27.36 -37.15 -16.11
C GLN A 617 26.99 -37.92 -17.39
N PRO A 618 27.40 -39.20 -17.53
CA PRO A 618 27.26 -39.95 -18.78
C PRO A 618 25.83 -39.96 -19.34
N ASP A 619 24.82 -40.03 -18.47
CA ASP A 619 23.42 -40.03 -18.88
C ASP A 619 22.93 -38.68 -19.44
N GLU A 620 23.47 -37.57 -18.93
CA GLU A 620 23.08 -36.21 -19.33
C GLU A 620 23.93 -35.68 -20.49
N ALA A 621 25.19 -36.13 -20.58
CA ALA A 621 26.13 -35.75 -21.61
C ALA A 621 25.68 -36.18 -23.02
N ILE A 622 24.84 -37.21 -23.12
CA ILE A 622 24.23 -37.66 -24.39
C ILE A 622 23.30 -36.59 -24.98
N GLY A 623 22.79 -35.69 -24.15
CA GLY A 623 21.91 -34.59 -24.57
C GLY A 623 20.56 -35.08 -25.11
N PHE A 624 19.87 -34.19 -25.83
CA PHE A 624 18.50 -34.41 -26.30
C PHE A 624 18.31 -35.54 -27.31
N GLY A 625 19.40 -36.09 -27.86
CA GLY A 625 19.36 -37.11 -28.92
C GLY A 625 18.88 -38.49 -28.47
N ALA A 626 18.79 -38.74 -27.16
CA ALA A 626 18.34 -40.01 -26.60
C ALA A 626 17.20 -39.82 -25.58
N PRO A 627 16.18 -40.70 -25.56
CA PRO A 627 15.13 -40.64 -24.54
C PRO A 627 15.68 -40.93 -23.14
N ARG A 628 15.19 -40.20 -22.13
CA ARG A 628 15.41 -40.53 -20.71
C ARG A 628 14.59 -41.80 -20.40
N ARG A 629 15.25 -42.86 -19.94
CA ARG A 629 14.60 -44.15 -19.62
C ARG A 629 14.18 -44.17 -18.17
#